data_AF-A0A0G4GA38-F1
#
_entry.id   AF-A0A0G4GA38-F1
#
_cell.length_a   1.000
_cell.length_b   1.000
_cell.length_c   1.000
_cell.angle_alpha   90.00
_cell.angle_beta   90.00
_cell.angle_gamma   90.00
#
_symmetry.space_group_name_H-M   'P 1'
#
loop_
_entity.id
_entity.type
_entity.pdbx_description
1 polymer ?
#
loop_
_entity_poly.entity_id
_entity_poly.type
_entity_poly.pdbx_seq_one_letter_code
_entity_poly.pdbx_strand_id
1 'polypeptide(L)'
;MVIVHFNGTHQTNSTFISPNRRVGGGRLDGLLTQSPHTPVAGCTTTMSCDGDIRDLVLTNSSHNFVAWMNVKGCGNGIVCVSVLTTEAPVRVRGAFKDRFLLTTQLARVALRRVAPYVFDGQVDDNSYDDDDSDGHGGGWDDLDDDINGEDSGGDSASADEENGA
;
A
#
# COMPACT_ATOMS: atom_id res chain seq x y z
N MET A 1 -10.27 14.24 -13.52
CA MET A 1 -9.01 13.51 -13.77
C MET A 1 -9.17 12.60 -14.98
N VAL A 2 -8.19 12.53 -15.89
CA VAL A 2 -8.27 11.77 -17.15
C VAL A 2 -8.55 10.27 -16.95
N ILE A 3 -8.05 9.69 -15.85
CA ILE A 3 -8.25 8.26 -15.54
C ILE A 3 -9.71 7.95 -15.22
N VAL A 4 -10.41 8.84 -14.50
CA VAL A 4 -11.85 8.69 -14.21
C VAL A 4 -12.66 8.70 -15.51
N HIS A 5 -12.27 9.55 -16.47
CA HIS A 5 -12.90 9.57 -17.78
C HIS A 5 -12.70 8.23 -18.52
N PHE A 6 -11.48 7.72 -18.61
CA PHE A 6 -11.22 6.42 -19.24
C PHE A 6 -12.01 5.28 -18.58
N ASN A 7 -12.11 5.27 -17.26
CA ASN A 7 -12.88 4.27 -16.54
C ASN A 7 -14.39 4.33 -16.85
N GLY A 8 -14.92 5.51 -17.14
CA GLY A 8 -16.34 5.71 -17.45
C GLY A 8 -16.69 5.57 -18.93
N THR A 9 -15.75 5.83 -19.85
CA THR A 9 -16.05 5.93 -21.29
C THR A 9 -15.44 4.83 -22.15
N HIS A 10 -14.46 4.09 -21.63
CA HIS A 10 -13.81 3.02 -22.38
C HIS A 10 -14.06 1.67 -21.71
N GLN A 11 -14.08 0.60 -22.51
CA GLN A 11 -14.04 -0.75 -21.95
C GLN A 11 -12.66 -0.98 -21.33
N THR A 12 -12.63 -1.02 -20.00
CA THR A 12 -11.42 -1.30 -19.24
C THR A 12 -11.43 -2.74 -18.77
N ASN A 13 -10.26 -3.34 -18.70
CA ASN A 13 -10.05 -4.63 -18.04
C ASN A 13 -9.24 -4.39 -16.78
N SER A 14 -9.55 -5.11 -15.72
CA SER A 14 -8.89 -4.93 -14.44
C SER A 14 -8.54 -6.26 -13.76
N THR A 15 -7.55 -6.18 -12.88
CA THR A 15 -7.27 -7.19 -11.85
C THR A 15 -7.08 -6.47 -10.52
N PHE A 16 -7.44 -7.15 -9.43
CA PHE A 16 -7.48 -6.56 -8.10
C PHE A 16 -7.03 -7.57 -7.04
N ILE A 17 -6.28 -7.10 -6.05
CA ILE A 17 -5.90 -7.86 -4.86
C ILE A 17 -5.79 -6.93 -3.64
N SER A 18 -5.94 -7.49 -2.45
CA SER A 18 -5.81 -6.79 -1.16
C SER A 18 -4.70 -7.38 -0.28
N PRO A 19 -3.42 -7.27 -0.64
CA PRO A 19 -2.32 -7.79 0.18
C PRO A 19 -2.12 -6.97 1.46
N ASN A 20 -1.33 -7.52 2.39
CA ASN A 20 -0.82 -6.75 3.51
C ASN A 20 0.15 -5.65 3.01
N ARG A 21 0.09 -4.49 3.65
CA ARG A 21 0.85 -3.27 3.33
C ARG A 21 2.37 -3.50 3.33
N ARG A 22 2.84 -4.44 4.13
CA ARG A 22 4.26 -4.78 4.33
C ARG A 22 4.78 -5.85 3.37
N VAL A 23 3.90 -6.43 2.54
CA VAL A 23 4.25 -7.47 1.56
C VAL A 23 5.29 -6.98 0.56
N GLY A 24 6.16 -7.90 0.12
CA GLY A 24 7.22 -7.58 -0.82
C GLY A 24 8.25 -6.58 -0.26
N GLY A 25 8.43 -6.55 1.07
CA GLY A 25 9.38 -5.67 1.75
C GLY A 25 8.90 -4.22 1.87
N GLY A 26 7.60 -4.01 2.08
CA GLY A 26 7.03 -2.66 2.29
C GLY A 26 6.94 -1.81 1.03
N ARG A 27 6.95 -2.40 -0.16
CA ARG A 27 6.87 -1.63 -1.40
C ARG A 27 5.54 -0.86 -1.51
N LEU A 28 4.42 -1.48 -1.12
CA LEU A 28 3.12 -0.82 -1.12
C LEU A 28 3.04 0.30 -0.08
N ASP A 29 3.55 0.05 1.12
CA ASP A 29 3.74 1.08 2.15
C ASP A 29 4.53 2.28 1.63
N GLY A 30 5.66 2.02 0.98
CA GLY A 30 6.50 3.04 0.37
C GLY A 30 5.76 3.81 -0.71
N LEU A 31 4.95 3.16 -1.55
CA LEU A 31 4.16 3.87 -2.55
C LEU A 31 3.15 4.83 -1.89
N LEU A 32 2.45 4.40 -0.84
CA LEU A 32 1.45 5.22 -0.16
C LEU A 32 2.07 6.38 0.64
N THR A 33 3.23 6.16 1.28
CA THR A 33 3.88 7.14 2.17
C THR A 33 4.85 8.07 1.45
N GLN A 34 5.33 7.69 0.26
CA GLN A 34 6.25 8.53 -0.52
C GLN A 34 5.55 9.79 -1.01
N SER A 35 6.32 10.89 -1.00
CA SER A 35 5.90 12.17 -1.56
C SER A 35 5.30 11.98 -2.97
N PRO A 36 4.11 12.54 -3.27
CA PRO A 36 3.47 12.45 -4.58
C PRO A 36 4.37 12.92 -5.75
N HIS A 37 5.35 13.77 -5.45
CA HIS A 37 6.31 14.30 -6.42
C HIS A 37 7.51 13.39 -6.66
N THR A 38 7.65 12.29 -5.90
CA THR A 38 8.71 11.31 -6.11
C THR A 38 8.36 10.40 -7.28
N PRO A 39 9.17 10.36 -8.35
CA PRO A 39 8.92 9.49 -9.49
C PRO A 39 8.91 8.02 -9.08
N VAL A 40 7.98 7.25 -9.66
CA VAL A 40 7.94 5.80 -9.50
C VAL A 40 8.50 5.15 -10.76
N ALA A 41 9.51 4.30 -10.61
CA ALA A 41 10.07 3.55 -11.73
C ALA A 41 8.97 2.78 -12.49
N GLY A 42 8.98 2.89 -13.83
CA GLY A 42 7.97 2.27 -14.70
C GLY A 42 6.65 3.03 -14.78
N CYS A 43 6.54 4.21 -14.16
CA CYS A 43 5.36 5.07 -14.26
C CYS A 43 5.71 6.38 -14.96
N THR A 44 4.76 6.91 -15.71
CA THR A 44 4.89 8.15 -16.49
C THR A 44 4.34 9.34 -15.70
N THR A 45 3.26 9.10 -14.95
CA THR A 45 2.63 10.07 -14.07
C THR A 45 2.26 9.40 -12.76
N THR A 46 2.43 10.12 -11.66
CA THR A 46 1.97 9.72 -10.33
C THR A 46 1.03 10.79 -9.82
N MET A 47 -0.07 10.36 -9.23
CA MET A 47 -1.03 11.24 -8.57
C MET A 47 -1.38 10.65 -7.21
N SER A 48 -1.58 11.50 -6.21
CA SER A 48 -2.04 11.06 -4.90
C SER A 48 -3.26 11.89 -4.50
N CYS A 49 -4.22 11.23 -3.86
CA CYS A 49 -5.43 11.84 -3.32
C CYS A 49 -5.59 11.41 -1.86
N ASP A 50 -6.04 12.34 -1.03
CA ASP A 50 -6.49 12.08 0.34
C ASP A 50 -5.47 11.32 1.23
N GLY A 51 -4.17 11.44 0.93
CA GLY A 51 -3.06 10.89 1.71
C GLY A 51 -2.88 9.37 1.68
N ASP A 52 -3.91 8.59 1.31
CA ASP A 52 -3.89 7.13 1.32
C ASP A 52 -4.35 6.50 0.00
N ILE A 53 -4.43 7.30 -1.06
CA ILE A 53 -4.68 6.85 -2.43
C ILE A 53 -3.55 7.34 -3.33
N ARG A 54 -3.08 6.44 -4.20
CA ARG A 54 -2.10 6.74 -5.22
C ARG A 54 -2.47 6.09 -6.54
N ASP A 55 -2.55 6.92 -7.58
CA ASP A 55 -2.71 6.51 -8.97
C ASP A 55 -1.38 6.60 -9.70
N LEU A 56 -1.02 5.52 -10.38
CA LEU A 56 0.21 5.38 -11.15
C LEU A 56 -0.13 5.10 -12.60
N VAL A 57 0.17 6.03 -13.50
CA VAL A 57 0.01 5.83 -14.94
C VAL A 57 1.23 5.08 -15.45
N LEU A 58 1.00 3.94 -16.11
CA LEU A 58 2.06 3.03 -16.59
C LEU A 58 2.47 3.34 -18.04
N THR A 59 1.56 3.90 -18.82
CA THR A 59 1.74 4.21 -20.24
C THR A 59 1.93 5.71 -20.49
N ASN A 60 2.64 6.08 -21.54
CA ASN A 60 2.74 7.46 -22.05
C ASN A 60 2.13 7.54 -23.45
N SER A 61 2.29 8.69 -24.11
CA SER A 61 1.82 8.94 -25.48
C SER A 61 2.43 8.05 -26.56
N SER A 62 3.49 7.27 -26.28
CA SER A 62 4.04 6.31 -27.26
C SER A 62 3.28 4.98 -27.27
N HIS A 63 2.34 4.77 -26.35
CA HIS A 63 1.53 3.56 -26.27
C HIS A 63 0.18 3.80 -26.95
N ASN A 64 -0.34 2.80 -27.66
CA ASN A 64 -1.67 2.84 -28.29
C ASN A 64 -2.80 2.42 -27.35
N PHE A 65 -2.52 2.27 -26.05
CA PHE A 65 -3.47 1.94 -25.00
C PHE A 65 -3.09 2.68 -23.73
N VAL A 66 -4.03 2.73 -22.77
CA VAL A 66 -3.81 3.33 -21.46
C VAL A 66 -3.81 2.24 -20.42
N ALA A 67 -2.76 2.18 -19.59
CA ALA A 67 -2.71 1.35 -18.40
C ALA A 67 -2.34 2.20 -17.18
N TRP A 68 -2.98 1.87 -16.06
CA TRP A 68 -2.75 2.54 -14.79
C TRP A 68 -2.98 1.57 -13.64
N MET A 69 -2.51 1.98 -12.46
CA MET A 69 -2.62 1.23 -11.23
C MET A 69 -3.13 2.15 -10.13
N ASN A 70 -4.11 1.69 -9.38
CA ASN A 70 -4.60 2.35 -8.17
C ASN A 70 -4.08 1.56 -6.96
N VAL A 71 -3.45 2.27 -6.02
CA VAL A 71 -3.00 1.76 -4.73
C VAL A 71 -3.73 2.54 -3.67
N LYS A 72 -4.53 1.87 -2.85
CA LYS A 72 -5.36 2.50 -1.82
C LYS A 72 -5.17 1.78 -0.48
N GLY A 73 -4.86 2.52 0.57
CA GLY A 73 -4.94 1.98 1.92
C GLY A 73 -6.40 1.71 2.31
N CYS A 74 -6.65 0.53 2.85
CA CYS A 74 -7.99 0.05 3.22
C CYS A 74 -8.14 -0.10 4.75
N GLY A 75 -7.19 0.43 5.53
CA GLY A 75 -7.11 0.25 6.99
C GLY A 75 -6.52 -1.11 7.39
N ASN A 76 -6.27 -1.30 8.68
CA ASN A 76 -5.78 -2.57 9.28
C ASN A 76 -4.52 -3.15 8.61
N GLY A 77 -3.67 -2.28 8.05
CA GLY A 77 -2.48 -2.72 7.31
C GLY A 77 -2.78 -3.43 5.99
N ILE A 78 -3.99 -3.31 5.43
CA ILE A 78 -4.36 -3.85 4.12
C ILE A 78 -4.28 -2.75 3.06
N VAL A 79 -3.76 -3.12 1.88
CA VAL A 79 -3.68 -2.23 0.72
C VAL A 79 -4.41 -2.86 -0.45
N CYS A 80 -5.33 -2.11 -1.02
CA CYS A 80 -6.09 -2.43 -2.20
C CYS A 80 -5.28 -2.03 -3.45
N VAL A 81 -4.88 -2.99 -4.27
CA VAL A 81 -4.11 -2.77 -5.51
C VAL A 81 -4.97 -3.18 -6.70
N SER A 82 -5.32 -2.22 -7.56
CA SER A 82 -6.00 -2.48 -8.84
C SER A 82 -5.08 -2.13 -10.00
N VAL A 83 -4.95 -3.01 -10.99
CA VAL A 83 -4.29 -2.72 -12.27
C VAL A 83 -5.36 -2.71 -13.35
N LEU A 84 -5.43 -1.63 -14.12
CA LEU A 84 -6.43 -1.40 -15.14
C LEU A 84 -5.77 -1.13 -16.49
N THR A 85 -6.40 -1.56 -17.57
CA THR A 85 -5.89 -1.37 -18.93
C THR A 85 -6.96 -1.35 -20.00
N THR A 86 -6.70 -0.60 -21.06
CA THR A 86 -7.41 -0.65 -22.35
C THR A 86 -6.65 -1.45 -23.41
N GLU A 87 -5.57 -2.14 -23.05
CA GLU A 87 -4.84 -3.04 -23.94
C GLU A 87 -5.79 -4.08 -24.54
N ALA A 88 -5.66 -4.35 -25.85
CA ALA A 88 -6.43 -5.41 -26.49
C ALA A 88 -5.93 -6.78 -26.00
N PRO A 89 -6.81 -7.70 -25.58
CA PRO A 89 -6.38 -8.98 -25.05
C PRO A 89 -5.77 -9.85 -26.15
N VAL A 90 -4.57 -10.40 -25.91
CA VAL A 90 -3.89 -11.34 -26.83
C VAL A 90 -4.64 -12.68 -26.93
N ARG A 91 -5.38 -13.03 -25.88
CA ARG A 91 -6.21 -14.24 -25.79
C ARG A 91 -7.54 -13.90 -25.15
N VAL A 92 -8.60 -14.59 -25.58
CA VAL A 92 -9.97 -14.35 -25.06
C VAL A 92 -10.08 -14.75 -23.58
N ARG A 93 -9.36 -15.79 -23.15
CA ARG A 93 -9.39 -16.34 -21.80
C ARG A 93 -7.96 -16.53 -21.27
N GLY A 94 -7.86 -16.60 -19.94
CA GLY A 94 -6.59 -16.74 -19.22
C GLY A 94 -6.50 -15.76 -18.06
N ALA A 95 -5.43 -15.86 -17.29
CA ALA A 95 -5.15 -14.88 -16.24
C ALA A 95 -4.89 -13.49 -16.86
N PHE A 96 -4.99 -12.44 -16.05
CA PHE A 96 -4.73 -11.07 -16.50
C PHE A 96 -3.38 -10.95 -17.22
N LYS A 97 -2.34 -11.58 -16.64
CA LYS A 97 -0.98 -11.61 -17.20
C LYS A 97 -0.87 -12.28 -18.57
N ASP A 98 -1.74 -13.22 -18.88
CA ASP A 98 -1.71 -13.96 -20.15
C ASP A 98 -2.46 -13.21 -21.26
N ARG A 99 -3.36 -12.31 -20.86
CA ARG A 99 -4.21 -11.54 -21.76
C ARG A 99 -3.59 -10.18 -22.09
N PHE A 100 -2.95 -9.54 -21.12
CA PHE A 100 -2.46 -8.15 -21.20
C PHE A 100 -0.97 -8.10 -20.90
N LEU A 101 -0.18 -8.54 -21.87
CA LEU A 101 1.26 -8.76 -21.70
C LEU A 101 2.00 -7.45 -21.42
N LEU A 102 1.68 -6.38 -22.17
CA LEU A 102 2.38 -5.10 -22.05
C LEU A 102 2.05 -4.42 -20.73
N THR A 103 0.76 -4.40 -20.36
CA THR A 103 0.30 -3.89 -19.06
C THR A 103 0.99 -4.62 -17.91
N THR A 104 1.05 -5.95 -17.99
CA THR A 104 1.67 -6.77 -16.94
C THR A 104 3.16 -6.49 -16.81
N GLN A 105 3.86 -6.35 -17.94
CA GLN A 105 5.28 -6.00 -17.93
C GLN A 105 5.52 -4.64 -17.28
N LEU A 106 4.76 -3.62 -17.66
CA LEU A 106 4.88 -2.27 -17.09
C LEU A 106 4.56 -2.25 -15.58
N ALA A 107 3.46 -2.90 -15.19
CA ALA A 107 3.04 -2.99 -13.79
C ALA A 107 4.07 -3.75 -12.94
N ARG A 108 4.70 -4.81 -13.47
CA ARG A 108 5.78 -5.56 -12.80
C ARG A 108 6.96 -4.65 -12.45
N VAL A 109 7.33 -3.71 -13.31
CA VAL A 109 8.41 -2.75 -13.03
C VAL A 109 8.05 -1.84 -11.84
N ALA A 110 6.81 -1.36 -11.79
CA ALA A 110 6.35 -0.48 -10.72
C ALA A 110 6.17 -1.22 -9.38
N LEU A 111 5.56 -2.41 -9.40
CA LEU A 111 5.25 -3.25 -8.23
C LEU A 111 6.47 -3.99 -7.68
N ARG A 112 7.49 -4.28 -8.50
CA ARG A 112 8.70 -5.01 -8.10
C ARG A 112 8.35 -6.32 -7.39
N ARG A 113 8.79 -6.49 -6.13
CA ARG A 113 8.59 -7.69 -5.30
C ARG A 113 7.11 -7.99 -5.00
N VAL A 114 6.20 -7.04 -5.22
CA VAL A 114 4.76 -7.23 -5.00
C VAL A 114 4.09 -7.84 -6.24
N ALA A 115 4.73 -7.80 -7.41
CA ALA A 115 4.10 -8.22 -8.65
C ALA A 115 3.67 -9.70 -8.68
N PRO A 116 4.40 -10.67 -8.08
CA PRO A 116 3.95 -12.06 -7.98
C PRO A 116 2.61 -12.24 -7.26
N TYR A 117 2.35 -11.46 -6.21
CA TYR A 117 1.07 -11.49 -5.50
C TYR A 117 -0.07 -11.02 -6.39
N VAL A 118 0.15 -9.97 -7.19
CA VAL A 118 -0.87 -9.37 -8.07
C VAL A 118 -1.16 -10.26 -9.28
N PHE A 119 -0.13 -10.85 -9.92
CA PHE A 119 -0.29 -11.52 -11.22
C PHE A 119 -0.20 -13.04 -11.16
N ASP A 120 0.52 -13.58 -10.18
CA ASP A 120 0.85 -14.99 -10.08
C ASP A 120 0.06 -15.71 -8.97
N GLY A 121 -0.72 -14.96 -8.18
CA GLY A 121 -1.59 -15.51 -7.13
C GLY A 121 -0.82 -16.04 -5.93
N GLN A 122 0.41 -15.55 -5.72
CA GLN A 122 1.21 -15.91 -4.55
C GLN A 122 0.50 -15.46 -3.28
N VAL A 123 0.47 -16.34 -2.28
CA VAL A 123 -0.03 -16.06 -0.93
C VAL A 123 1.18 -15.78 -0.06
N ASP A 124 1.07 -14.87 0.91
CA ASP A 124 2.14 -14.72 1.90
C ASP A 124 2.17 -15.98 2.76
N ASP A 125 3.22 -16.79 2.62
CA ASP A 125 3.53 -17.94 3.50
C ASP A 125 4.02 -17.48 4.88
N ASN A 126 3.53 -16.34 5.38
CA ASN A 126 3.83 -15.90 6.74
C ASN A 126 2.99 -16.76 7.71
N SER A 127 3.30 -18.07 7.79
CA SER A 127 3.12 -18.79 9.04
C SER A 127 3.96 -18.05 10.07
N TYR A 128 3.28 -17.29 10.92
CA TYR A 128 3.81 -17.12 12.26
C TYR A 128 3.81 -18.53 12.83
N ASP A 129 4.93 -19.23 12.66
CA ASP A 129 5.29 -20.32 13.54
C ASP A 129 5.51 -19.63 14.89
N ASP A 130 4.39 -19.44 15.62
CA ASP A 130 4.42 -19.37 17.06
C ASP A 130 4.99 -20.72 17.52
N ASP A 131 6.32 -20.83 17.48
CA ASP A 131 7.06 -21.81 18.24
C ASP A 131 6.75 -21.49 19.70
N ASP A 132 5.66 -22.09 20.19
CA ASP A 132 5.39 -22.39 21.59
C ASP A 132 6.58 -23.21 22.10
N SER A 133 7.71 -22.55 22.38
CA SER A 133 8.77 -23.09 23.21
C SER A 133 8.34 -22.89 24.65
N ASP A 134 7.46 -23.78 25.11
CA ASP A 134 7.15 -24.05 26.51
C ASP A 134 8.37 -24.70 27.22
N GLY A 135 9.46 -23.92 27.27
CA GLY A 135 10.64 -24.20 28.08
C GLY A 135 10.36 -23.92 29.56
N HIS A 136 9.74 -24.89 30.24
CA HIS A 136 9.69 -24.97 31.70
C HIS A 136 11.10 -24.89 32.33
N GLY A 137 11.31 -24.01 33.32
CA GLY A 137 12.40 -24.23 34.29
C GLY A 137 12.86 -23.06 35.16
N GLY A 138 12.20 -22.84 36.31
CA GLY A 138 12.76 -22.24 37.54
C GLY A 138 12.83 -20.71 37.56
N GLY A 139 12.65 -20.00 38.67
CA GLY A 139 12.50 -20.36 40.08
C GLY A 139 12.10 -19.08 40.83
N TRP A 140 11.45 -19.27 41.97
CA TRP A 140 10.92 -18.21 42.83
C TRP A 140 12.00 -17.73 43.80
N ASP A 141 12.20 -16.42 43.87
CA ASP A 141 12.58 -15.66 45.07
C ASP A 141 12.67 -14.16 44.72
N ASP A 142 11.66 -13.39 45.09
CA ASP A 142 11.63 -12.58 46.33
C ASP A 142 12.58 -11.38 46.25
N LEU A 143 12.08 -10.22 45.80
CA LEU A 143 12.51 -8.91 46.26
C LEU A 143 11.34 -7.92 46.17
N ASP A 144 10.56 -7.89 47.25
CA ASP A 144 9.87 -6.68 47.69
C ASP A 144 10.93 -5.64 48.06
N ASP A 145 10.79 -4.39 47.62
CA ASP A 145 11.26 -3.24 48.39
C ASP A 145 10.51 -1.97 47.97
N ASP A 146 9.62 -1.57 48.87
CA ASP A 146 8.93 -0.30 48.91
C ASP A 146 9.91 0.88 49.02
N ILE A 147 9.79 1.89 48.15
CA ILE A 147 10.18 3.26 48.53
C ILE A 147 9.10 4.26 48.12
N ASN A 148 8.41 4.73 49.17
CA ASN A 148 7.63 5.95 49.26
C ASN A 148 8.48 7.21 48.97
N GLY A 149 7.82 8.27 48.48
CA GLY A 149 8.38 9.63 48.45
C GLY A 149 7.68 10.49 47.40
N GLU A 150 6.51 11.09 47.70
CA GLU A 150 6.37 12.52 48.06
C GLU A 150 6.57 13.45 46.83
N ASP A 151 5.49 13.96 46.24
CA ASP A 151 4.80 15.21 46.59
C ASP A 151 5.58 16.50 46.26
N SER A 152 4.82 17.52 45.86
CA SER A 152 5.17 18.89 45.43
C SER A 152 5.18 19.03 43.91
N GLY A 153 4.21 19.66 43.25
CA GLY A 153 3.49 20.87 43.67
C GLY A 153 3.88 21.99 42.70
N GLY A 154 2.91 22.76 42.20
CA GLY A 154 3.22 24.04 41.56
C GLY A 154 2.42 24.38 40.31
N ASP A 155 1.33 25.10 40.56
CA ASP A 155 0.97 26.37 39.91
C ASP A 155 0.17 26.41 38.60
N SER A 156 -1.09 26.75 38.83
CA SER A 156 -2.10 27.38 37.99
C SER A 156 -1.72 28.81 37.57
N ALA A 157 -2.07 29.20 36.33
CA ALA A 157 -2.52 30.55 35.89
C ALA A 157 -2.42 30.62 34.35
N SER A 158 -3.17 31.39 33.57
CA SER A 158 -4.47 32.07 33.66
C SER A 158 -4.71 32.60 32.23
N ALA A 159 -5.95 32.45 31.76
CA ALA A 159 -6.79 33.31 30.90
C ALA A 159 -6.25 34.35 29.87
N ASP A 160 -7.16 34.61 28.91
CA ASP A 160 -7.41 35.81 28.10
C ASP A 160 -6.77 35.89 26.70
N GLU A 161 -7.55 35.75 25.62
CA GLU A 161 -8.39 36.74 24.86
C GLU A 161 -7.61 37.34 23.68
N GLU A 162 -8.01 37.03 22.44
CA GLU A 162 -8.81 37.88 21.54
C GLU A 162 -8.10 39.17 21.03
N ASN A 163 -7.77 39.21 19.74
CA ASN A 163 -8.37 40.21 18.86
C ASN A 163 -8.15 39.89 17.37
N GLY A 164 -9.25 39.97 16.63
CA GLY A 164 -9.25 40.10 15.18
C GLY A 164 -9.37 41.57 14.78
N ALA A 165 -8.71 41.93 13.68
CA ALA A 165 -9.10 42.88 12.63
C ALA A 165 -7.91 43.08 11.68
#